data_AF-A0A6C0D5K6-F1
#
_entry.id   AF-A0A6C0D5K6-F1
#
_cell.length_a   1.000
_cell.length_b   1.000
_cell.length_c   1.000
_cell.angle_alpha   90.00
_cell.angle_beta   90.00
_cell.angle_gamma   90.00
#
_symmetry.space_group_name_H-M   'P 1'
#
loop_
_entity.id
_entity.type
_entity.pdbx_description
1 polymer ?
#
loop_
_entity_poly.entity_id
_entity_poly.type
_entity_poly.pdbx_seq_one_letter_code
_entity_poly.pdbx_strand_id
1 'polypeptide(L)'
;MYNILLYALAFSLPALHKVYRGSLIIPLIGKQNIEFERLKENTSRIRLYGLINCNGLVYNTNTKDDDTPMNYELDPYLKTIMTKYRCTIDAPYYDVNNDTILFVLKINMIGLTKSIKLRNTK
;
A
#
# COMPACT_ATOMS: atom_id res chain seq x y z
N MET A 1 -1.21 -6.15 -41.80
CA MET A 1 -1.63 -4.93 -41.07
C MET A 1 -1.58 -5.26 -39.59
N TYR A 2 -0.51 -4.84 -38.92
CA TYR A 2 -0.28 -5.12 -37.51
C TYR A 2 -1.28 -4.31 -36.68
N ASN A 3 -2.21 -5.01 -36.03
CA ASN A 3 -3.06 -4.42 -35.01
C ASN A 3 -2.16 -4.11 -33.79
N ILE A 4 -1.60 -2.90 -33.81
CA ILE A 4 -1.06 -2.22 -32.65
C ILE A 4 -2.27 -1.87 -31.77
N LEU A 5 -2.71 -2.85 -30.99
CA LEU A 5 -3.62 -2.70 -29.86
C LEU A 5 -2.91 -3.22 -28.60
N LEU A 6 -1.64 -2.81 -28.48
CA LEU A 6 -0.93 -2.73 -27.22
C LEU A 6 -0.85 -1.24 -26.85
N TYR A 7 -0.95 -0.93 -25.56
CA TYR A 7 -0.85 0.39 -24.95
C TYR A 7 -2.15 1.22 -24.82
N ALA A 8 -3.15 0.58 -24.22
CA ALA A 8 -3.84 1.25 -23.12
C ALA A 8 -3.72 0.37 -21.88
N LEU A 9 -2.49 0.11 -21.41
CA LEU A 9 -2.25 -0.10 -19.99
C LEU A 9 -2.54 1.25 -19.34
N ALA A 10 -3.82 1.60 -19.24
CA ALA A 10 -4.25 2.77 -18.53
C ALA A 10 -3.67 2.60 -17.11
N PHE A 11 -2.73 3.47 -16.76
CA PHE A 11 -2.28 3.67 -15.39
C PHE A 11 -3.48 4.14 -14.59
N SER A 12 -4.37 3.21 -14.27
CA SER A 12 -5.53 3.49 -13.45
C SER A 12 -5.03 3.57 -12.02
N LEU A 13 -5.39 4.65 -11.35
CA LEU A 13 -5.22 4.71 -9.91
C LEU A 13 -6.29 3.81 -9.26
N PRO A 14 -6.07 3.34 -8.02
CA PRO A 14 -7.13 2.69 -7.24
C PRO A 14 -8.38 3.57 -7.27
N ALA A 15 -9.58 3.01 -7.34
CA ALA A 15 -10.76 3.85 -7.43
C ALA A 15 -10.94 4.68 -6.15
N LEU A 16 -11.47 5.90 -6.28
CA LEU A 16 -11.75 6.77 -5.14
C LEU A 16 -12.75 6.09 -4.20
N HIS A 17 -12.50 6.20 -2.90
CA HIS A 17 -13.30 5.68 -1.80
C HIS A 17 -13.47 4.15 -1.76
N LYS A 18 -12.71 3.40 -2.59
CA LYS A 18 -12.61 1.95 -2.43
C LYS A 18 -11.65 1.58 -1.31
N VAL A 19 -12.06 0.62 -0.50
CA VAL A 19 -11.27 0.10 0.61
C VAL A 19 -10.70 -1.26 0.23
N TYR A 20 -9.38 -1.33 0.22
CA TYR A 20 -8.61 -2.53 0.01
C TYR A 20 -8.18 -3.07 1.37
N ARG A 21 -8.40 -4.35 1.62
CA ARG A 21 -8.12 -4.97 2.92
C ARG A 21 -7.22 -6.18 2.77
N GLY A 22 -6.46 -6.44 3.84
CA GLY A 22 -5.68 -7.66 3.98
C GLY A 22 -5.27 -7.88 5.42
N SER A 23 -4.94 -9.13 5.74
CA SER A 23 -4.32 -9.47 7.02
C SER A 23 -3.05 -10.28 6.86
N LEU A 24 -2.05 -9.97 7.68
CA LEU A 24 -0.82 -10.72 7.83
C LEU A 24 -0.81 -11.42 9.19
N ILE A 25 -0.38 -12.67 9.22
CA ILE A 25 -0.05 -13.37 10.46
C ILE A 25 1.46 -13.24 10.65
N ILE A 26 1.85 -12.59 11.74
CA ILE A 26 3.24 -12.39 12.15
C ILE A 26 3.56 -13.42 13.23
N PRO A 27 4.51 -14.33 13.00
CA PRO A 27 4.96 -15.26 14.03
C PRO A 27 5.30 -14.55 15.33
N LEU A 28 4.90 -15.12 16.46
CA LEU A 28 5.15 -14.62 17.82
C LEU A 28 4.49 -13.29 18.21
N ILE A 29 3.97 -12.54 17.24
CA ILE A 29 3.42 -11.19 17.47
C ILE A 29 1.91 -11.12 17.20
N GLY A 30 1.39 -12.03 16.37
CA GLY A 30 -0.05 -12.17 16.11
C GLY A 30 -0.48 -11.57 14.78
N LYS A 31 -1.75 -11.19 14.67
CA LYS A 31 -2.38 -10.74 13.42
C LYS A 31 -2.24 -9.23 13.25
N GLN A 32 -1.81 -8.80 12.06
CA GLN A 32 -1.82 -7.41 11.62
C GLN A 32 -2.81 -7.27 10.47
N ASN A 33 -3.82 -6.41 10.61
CA ASN A 33 -4.70 -6.02 9.53
C ASN A 33 -4.23 -4.71 8.93
N ILE A 34 -4.41 -4.58 7.61
CA ILE A 34 -4.05 -3.41 6.83
C ILE A 34 -5.24 -3.05 5.95
N GLU A 35 -5.62 -1.79 6.01
CA GLU A 35 -6.57 -1.19 5.08
C GLU A 35 -5.88 -0.08 4.31
N PHE A 36 -6.23 0.02 3.03
CA PHE A 36 -5.84 1.12 2.16
C PHE A 36 -7.09 1.68 1.49
N GLU A 37 -7.23 2.99 1.53
CA GLU A 37 -8.35 3.71 0.91
C GLU A 37 -7.84 4.94 0.19
N ARG A 38 -8.17 5.06 -1.10
CA ARG A 38 -7.87 6.30 -1.84
C ARG A 38 -8.93 7.35 -1.52
N LEU A 39 -8.51 8.47 -0.95
CA LEU A 39 -9.41 9.56 -0.54
C LEU A 39 -9.58 10.64 -1.60
N LYS A 40 -8.49 10.98 -2.29
CA LYS A 40 -8.40 12.02 -3.32
C LYS A 40 -7.45 11.56 -4.42
N GLU A 41 -7.27 12.40 -5.43
CA GLU A 41 -6.42 12.09 -6.58
C GLU A 41 -5.03 11.57 -6.16
N ASN A 42 -4.36 12.32 -5.27
CA ASN A 42 -3.00 12.04 -4.81
C ASN A 42 -2.90 11.67 -3.33
N THR A 43 -4.04 11.44 -2.67
CA THR A 43 -4.08 11.18 -1.22
C THR A 43 -4.80 9.89 -0.94
N SER A 44 -4.10 8.99 -0.29
CA SER A 44 -4.65 7.74 0.24
C SER A 44 -4.46 7.69 1.75
N ARG A 45 -5.25 6.86 2.40
CA ARG A 45 -5.18 6.59 3.83
C ARG A 45 -4.81 5.13 4.03
N ILE A 46 -3.87 4.90 4.93
CA ILE A 46 -3.60 3.57 5.47
C ILE A 46 -4.14 3.51 6.89
N ARG A 47 -4.77 2.38 7.23
CA ARG A 47 -5.13 2.04 8.60
C ARG A 47 -4.52 0.68 8.94
N LEU A 48 -3.79 0.64 10.05
CA LEU A 48 -3.14 -0.54 10.58
C LEU A 48 -3.81 -0.90 11.90
N TYR A 49 -4.22 -2.17 12.06
CA TYR A 49 -4.86 -2.68 13.27
C TYR A 49 -4.19 -3.97 13.72
N GLY A 50 -3.80 -4.04 15.00
CA GLY A 50 -3.11 -5.21 15.56
C GLY A 50 -1.91 -4.75 16.38
N LEU A 51 -0.74 -5.32 16.11
CA LEU A 51 0.54 -4.91 16.71
C LEU A 51 0.79 -3.42 16.52
N ILE A 52 0.69 -2.98 15.27
CA ILE A 52 0.79 -1.59 14.89
C ILE A 52 -0.65 -1.10 14.75
N ASN A 53 -1.07 -0.26 15.70
CA ASN A 53 -2.42 0.31 15.73
C ASN A 53 -2.33 1.81 15.44
N CYS A 54 -2.41 2.17 14.17
CA CYS A 54 -2.27 3.56 13.74
C CYS A 54 -2.93 3.79 12.38
N ASN A 55 -3.12 5.06 12.08
CA ASN A 55 -3.54 5.53 10.77
C ASN A 55 -2.53 6.56 10.27
N GLY A 56 -2.49 6.72 8.95
CA GLY A 56 -1.63 7.70 8.33
C GLY A 56 -2.08 8.00 6.91
N LEU A 57 -1.60 9.12 6.40
CA LEU A 57 -1.78 9.47 5.01
C LEU A 57 -0.61 8.95 4.18
N VAL A 58 -0.93 8.72 2.92
CA VAL A 58 0.00 8.26 1.92
C VAL A 58 -0.20 9.10 0.69
N TYR A 59 0.87 9.75 0.26
CA TYR A 59 0.82 10.69 -0.85
C TYR A 59 1.40 10.03 -2.09
N ASN A 60 0.66 10.12 -3.20
CA ASN A 60 1.21 9.78 -4.50
C ASN A 60 2.14 10.91 -4.92
N THR A 61 3.44 10.62 -5.06
CA THR A 61 4.45 11.63 -5.41
C THR A 61 4.52 11.94 -6.90
N ASN A 62 3.83 11.16 -7.76
CA ASN A 62 3.89 11.37 -9.20
C ASN A 62 2.82 12.35 -9.68
N THR A 63 3.27 13.54 -10.07
CA THR A 63 2.56 14.42 -10.98
C THR A 63 2.92 14.07 -12.42
N LYS A 64 2.01 13.44 -13.15
CA LYS A 64 1.91 13.44 -14.62
C LYS A 64 3.05 12.90 -15.51
N ASP A 65 4.19 12.44 -15.01
CA ASP A 65 5.20 11.80 -15.88
C ASP A 65 5.16 10.27 -15.80
N ASP A 66 4.93 9.67 -16.97
CA ASP A 66 4.83 8.24 -17.24
C ASP A 66 6.17 7.50 -16.98
N ASP A 67 6.08 6.20 -16.70
CA ASP A 67 7.17 5.20 -16.57
C ASP A 67 7.78 4.91 -15.18
N THR A 68 7.37 5.55 -14.08
CA THR A 68 7.80 5.10 -12.73
C THR A 68 6.69 4.44 -11.93
N PRO A 69 6.93 3.27 -11.28
CA PRO A 69 5.98 2.69 -10.34
C PRO A 69 5.68 3.71 -9.23
N MET A 70 4.39 3.95 -8.99
CA MET A 70 3.91 4.97 -8.08
C MET A 70 4.52 4.77 -6.68
N ASN A 71 5.39 5.70 -6.28
CA ASN A 71 5.95 5.71 -4.95
C ASN A 71 4.99 6.46 -4.02
N TYR A 72 4.69 5.80 -2.93
CA TYR A 72 3.76 6.26 -1.93
C TYR A 72 4.56 6.64 -0.68
N GLU A 73 4.54 7.92 -0.32
CA GLU A 73 5.25 8.38 0.88
C GLU A 73 4.34 8.32 2.10
N LEU A 74 4.79 7.63 3.15
CA LEU A 74 4.11 7.59 4.45
C LEU A 74 4.27 8.90 5.20
N ASP A 75 3.18 9.37 5.81
CA ASP A 75 3.17 10.48 6.76
C ASP A 75 4.27 10.30 7.86
N PRO A 76 5.07 11.34 8.16
CA PRO A 76 6.07 11.34 9.23
C PRO A 76 5.56 10.82 10.58
N TYR A 77 4.30 11.09 10.92
CA TYR A 77 3.67 10.56 12.14
C TYR A 77 3.61 9.03 12.11
N LEU A 78 3.21 8.45 10.98
CA LEU A 78 3.15 7.01 10.77
C LEU A 78 4.54 6.39 10.85
N LYS A 79 5.54 7.00 10.19
CA LYS A 79 6.95 6.57 10.24
C LYS A 79 7.47 6.51 11.69
N THR A 80 7.11 7.48 12.51
CA THR A 80 7.50 7.53 13.94
C THR A 80 6.89 6.38 14.74
N ILE A 81 5.59 6.12 14.57
CA ILE A 81 4.92 4.99 15.24
C ILE A 81 5.55 3.67 14.81
N MET A 82 5.75 3.49 13.51
CA MET A 82 6.38 2.28 12.97
C MET A 82 7.79 2.06 13.55
N THR A 83 8.57 3.13 13.71
CA THR A 83 9.90 3.08 14.33
C THR A 83 9.84 2.63 15.79
N LYS A 84 8.83 3.07 16.57
CA LYS A 84 8.59 2.61 17.94
C LYS A 84 8.39 1.09 18.02
N TYR A 85 7.72 0.52 17.01
CA TYR A 85 7.52 -0.93 16.89
C TYR A 85 8.64 -1.65 16.12
N ARG A 86 9.76 -0.97 15.82
CA ARG A 86 10.88 -1.50 15.03
C ARG A 86 10.43 -2.10 13.70
N CYS A 87 9.46 -1.47 13.05
CA CYS A 87 8.88 -1.89 11.77
C CYS A 87 9.08 -0.81 10.70
N THR A 88 9.07 -1.22 9.43
CA THR A 88 8.98 -0.30 8.28
C THR A 88 7.96 -0.85 7.28
N ILE A 89 7.28 0.03 6.56
CA ILE A 89 6.43 -0.31 5.42
C ILE A 89 7.10 0.32 4.21
N ASP A 90 7.45 -0.53 3.26
CA ASP A 90 8.06 -0.11 2.01
C ASP A 90 7.09 -0.34 0.85
N ALA A 91 7.16 0.57 -0.12
CA ALA A 91 6.64 0.43 -1.48
C ALA A 91 5.20 -0.11 -1.57
N PRO A 92 4.17 0.65 -1.10
CA PRO A 92 2.83 0.46 -1.61
C PRO A 92 2.89 0.59 -3.13
N TYR A 93 2.46 -0.41 -3.91
CA TYR A 93 2.25 -0.23 -5.35
C TYR A 93 0.90 -0.81 -5.77
N TYR A 94 0.28 -0.21 -6.76
CA TYR A 94 -1.01 -0.66 -7.28
C TYR A 94 -0.80 -1.50 -8.54
N ASP A 95 -1.35 -2.71 -8.52
CA ASP A 95 -1.44 -3.59 -9.68
C ASP A 95 -2.81 -3.42 -10.34
N VAL A 96 -2.83 -2.69 -11.45
CA VAL A 96 -4.03 -2.39 -12.25
C VAL A 96 -4.71 -3.65 -12.76
N ASN A 97 -3.94 -4.66 -13.17
CA ASN A 97 -4.49 -5.87 -13.80
C ASN A 97 -5.28 -6.72 -12.80
N ASN A 98 -4.92 -6.64 -11.53
CA ASN A 98 -5.52 -7.44 -10.47
C ASN A 98 -6.41 -6.63 -9.51
N ASP A 99 -6.49 -5.30 -9.67
CA ASP A 99 -7.13 -4.39 -8.72
C ASP A 99 -6.64 -4.66 -7.28
N THR A 100 -5.30 -4.66 -7.09
CA THR A 100 -4.69 -4.94 -5.79
C THR A 100 -3.62 -3.94 -5.40
N ILE A 101 -3.53 -3.66 -4.10
CA ILE A 101 -2.43 -2.87 -3.52
C ILE A 101 -1.45 -3.83 -2.86
N LEU A 102 -0.18 -3.68 -3.14
CA LEU A 102 0.88 -4.51 -2.60
C LEU A 102 1.68 -3.73 -1.57
N PHE A 103 1.84 -4.31 -0.39
CA PHE A 103 2.59 -3.73 0.71
C PHE A 103 3.70 -4.68 1.14
N VAL A 104 4.85 -4.13 1.51
CA VAL A 104 5.91 -4.89 2.19
C VAL A 104 6.06 -4.37 3.61
N LEU A 105 5.71 -5.20 4.59
CA LEU A 105 5.96 -4.94 6.00
C LEU A 105 7.25 -5.63 6.43
N LYS A 106 8.20 -4.86 6.94
CA LYS A 106 9.42 -5.34 7.57
C LYS A 106 9.32 -5.14 9.07
N ILE A 107 9.67 -6.17 9.83
CA ILE A 107 9.71 -6.18 11.30
C ILE A 107 11.14 -6.47 11.71
N ASN A 108 11.90 -5.40 11.93
CA ASN A 108 13.34 -5.46 12.11
C ASN A 108 13.73 -6.20 13.40
N MET A 109 12.87 -6.17 14.42
CA MET A 109 13.14 -6.84 15.71
C MET A 109 13.36 -8.35 15.59
N ILE A 110 12.69 -9.00 14.63
CA ILE A 110 12.77 -10.46 14.41
C ILE A 110 13.29 -10.81 13.01
N GLY A 111 13.84 -9.83 12.29
CA GLY A 111 14.33 -10.02 10.92
C GLY A 111 13.26 -10.49 9.91
N LEU A 112 11.98 -10.25 10.20
CA LEU A 112 10.88 -10.77 9.39
C LEU A 112 10.48 -9.76 8.33
N THR A 113 10.47 -10.19 7.07
CA THR A 113 9.87 -9.44 5.96
C THR A 113 8.68 -10.20 5.42
N LYS A 114 7.54 -9.52 5.28
CA LYS A 114 6.32 -10.10 4.73
C LYS A 114 5.65 -9.13 3.77
N SER A 115 5.39 -9.62 2.56
CA SER A 115 4.56 -8.92 1.59
C SER A 115 3.10 -9.32 1.76
N ILE A 116 2.20 -8.37 1.55
CA ILE A 116 0.76 -8.58 1.61
C ILE A 116 0.07 -7.93 0.42
N LYS A 117 -0.83 -8.69 -0.20
CA LYS A 117 -1.71 -8.21 -1.27
C LYS A 117 -3.04 -7.81 -0.65
N LEU A 118 -3.41 -6.53 -0.76
CA LEU A 118 -4.72 -6.05 -0.38
C LEU A 118 -5.65 -6.15 -1.57
N ARG A 119 -6.84 -6.68 -1.34
CA ARG A 119 -7.89 -6.80 -2.36
C ARG A 119 -9.03 -5.87 -2.01
N ASN A 120 -9.65 -5.31 -3.03
CA ASN A 120 -10.87 -4.55 -2.90
C ASN A 120 -11.97 -5.45 -2.32
N THR A 121 -12.55 -5.07 -1.18
CA THR A 121 -13.76 -5.73 -0.66
C THR A 121 -14.97 -5.10 -1.33
N LYS A 122 -15.67 -5.87 -2.16
CA LYS A 122 -16.97 -5.49 -2.74
C LYS A 122 -18.02 -5.29 -1.66
#